data_AF-A0A1V6P8T9-F1
#
_entry.id   AF-A0A1V6P8T9-F1
#
_cell.length_a   1.000
_cell.length_b   1.000
_cell.length_c   1.000
_cell.angle_alpha   90.00
_cell.angle_beta   90.00
_cell.angle_gamma   90.00
#
_symmetry.space_group_name_H-M   'P 1'
#
loop_
_entity.id
_entity.type
_entity.pdbx_description
1 polymer ?
#
loop_
_entity_poly.entity_id
_entity_poly.type
_entity_poly.pdbx_seq_one_letter_code
_entity_poly.pdbx_strand_id
1 'polypeptide(L)'
;MDLEKESFAALTAFLGDEVQSRHADLLLFTCCLTSGLIDSTIYDAYTTFVSMQTGNTIFIGLGASNQNPRRYGWTRSLASVGCFIIGCFLFARLNRVVGARRRGGLMLSFLIQAIFILISAGLIQGGVISDGIQSSETTQWDQLVPIVLLSLQSAGQIVASRALGFNEIPTVVITSLLCDLILDPMLFLLRNEKRDRRVVAFVLTLVGAIVGGWVTKATGEIAPTLWLSAGIKLSVVVAWVFWRTE
;
A
#
# COMPACT_ATOMS: atom_id res chain seq x y z
N MET A 1 4.81 28.34 -30.37
CA MET A 1 5.36 27.02 -30.78
C MET A 1 6.70 26.75 -30.12
N ASP A 2 7.62 27.72 -30.01
CA ASP A 2 8.93 27.50 -29.36
C ASP A 2 8.88 27.46 -27.83
N LEU A 3 8.09 28.34 -27.20
CA LEU A 3 7.86 28.32 -25.73
C LEU A 3 7.26 27.00 -25.23
N GLU A 4 6.43 26.37 -26.05
CA GLU A 4 5.76 25.10 -25.72
C GLU A 4 6.73 23.92 -25.79
N LYS A 5 7.68 23.95 -26.74
CA LYS A 5 8.76 22.97 -26.85
C LYS A 5 9.78 23.11 -25.73
N GLU A 6 10.14 24.33 -25.35
CA GLU A 6 11.03 24.59 -24.21
C GLU A 6 10.40 24.12 -22.89
N SER A 7 9.10 24.42 -22.68
CA SER A 7 8.37 23.94 -21.50
C SER A 7 8.27 22.41 -21.45
N PHE A 8 8.05 21.76 -22.60
CA PHE A 8 8.02 20.30 -22.67
C PHE A 8 9.39 19.69 -22.38
N ALA A 9 10.46 20.24 -22.97
CA ALA A 9 11.82 19.81 -22.71
C ALA A 9 12.19 19.96 -21.22
N ALA A 10 11.86 21.10 -20.60
CA ALA A 10 12.09 21.34 -19.18
C ALA A 10 11.31 20.36 -18.29
N LEU A 11 10.05 20.07 -18.63
CA LEU A 11 9.25 19.07 -17.89
C LEU A 11 9.82 17.66 -18.05
N THR A 12 10.25 17.27 -19.24
CA THR A 12 10.87 15.95 -19.47
C THR A 12 12.18 15.79 -18.72
N ALA A 13 13.00 16.84 -18.64
CA ALA A 13 14.21 16.85 -17.84
C ALA A 13 13.88 16.71 -16.35
N PHE A 14 12.97 17.56 -15.84
CA PHE A 14 12.53 17.54 -14.45
C PHE A 14 11.96 16.18 -14.00
N LEU A 15 11.17 15.52 -14.85
CA LEU A 15 10.64 14.18 -14.56
C LEU A 15 11.71 13.07 -14.69
N GLY A 16 12.74 13.34 -15.49
CA GLY A 16 13.86 12.44 -15.75
C GLY A 16 14.91 12.42 -14.63
N ASP A 17 14.98 13.46 -13.80
CA ASP A 17 15.97 13.57 -12.74
C ASP A 17 15.87 12.43 -11.72
N GLU A 18 17.03 11.93 -11.27
CA GLU A 18 17.08 10.94 -10.21
C GLU A 18 16.97 11.59 -8.84
N VAL A 19 16.13 11.01 -8.01
CA VAL A 19 15.80 11.58 -6.70
C VAL A 19 16.79 11.09 -5.64
N GLN A 20 17.23 11.99 -4.77
CA GLN A 20 18.09 11.64 -3.66
C GLN A 20 17.30 10.79 -2.64
N SER A 21 17.75 9.56 -2.37
CA SER A 21 17.08 8.66 -1.41
C SER A 21 17.14 9.14 0.05
N ARG A 22 17.95 10.16 0.36
CA ARG A 22 18.10 10.68 1.72
C ARG A 22 16.76 11.24 2.22
N HIS A 23 16.30 10.77 3.37
CA HIS A 23 15.00 11.07 3.99
C HIS A 23 13.75 10.52 3.27
N ALA A 24 13.92 9.72 2.20
CA ALA A 24 12.77 9.11 1.52
C ALA A 24 12.06 8.05 2.40
N ASP A 25 12.70 7.61 3.49
CA ASP A 25 12.08 6.83 4.57
C ASP A 25 10.85 7.52 5.16
N LEU A 26 10.81 8.86 5.21
CA LEU A 26 9.62 9.61 5.65
C LEU A 26 8.38 9.32 4.78
N LEU A 27 8.55 9.16 3.47
CA LEU A 27 7.47 8.81 2.55
C LEU A 27 7.10 7.32 2.66
N LEU A 28 8.05 6.47 3.04
CA LEU A 28 7.78 5.05 3.31
C LEU A 28 7.09 4.85 4.67
N PHE A 29 7.31 5.73 5.63
CA PHE A 29 6.58 5.75 6.90
C PHE A 29 5.10 6.07 6.72
N THR A 30 4.74 7.00 5.83
CA THR A 30 3.33 7.22 5.47
C THR A 30 2.74 6.00 4.74
N CYS A 31 3.56 5.26 3.99
CA CYS A 31 3.17 3.97 3.42
C CYS A 31 2.88 2.91 4.49
N CYS A 32 3.68 2.80 5.54
CA CYS A 32 3.42 1.92 6.69
C CYS A 32 2.09 2.27 7.38
N LEU A 33 1.86 3.56 7.64
CA LEU A 33 0.61 4.04 8.22
C LEU A 33 -0.61 3.66 7.35
N THR A 34 -0.53 3.93 6.04
CA THR A 34 -1.62 3.60 5.09
C THR A 34 -1.84 2.09 4.94
N SER A 35 -0.81 1.27 5.00
CA SER A 35 -0.97 -0.19 5.02
C SER A 35 -1.79 -0.63 6.22
N GLY A 36 -1.50 -0.11 7.42
CA GLY A 36 -2.29 -0.40 8.62
C GLY A 36 -3.75 0.07 8.52
N LEU A 37 -3.96 1.31 8.05
CA LEU A 37 -5.30 1.88 7.84
C LEU A 37 -6.14 1.01 6.91
N ILE A 38 -5.59 0.68 5.74
CA ILE A 38 -6.31 -0.08 4.71
C ILE A 38 -6.52 -1.53 5.16
N ASP A 39 -5.50 -2.24 5.63
CA ASP A 39 -5.65 -3.66 5.96
C ASP A 39 -6.58 -3.89 7.15
N SER A 40 -6.55 -3.05 8.19
CA SER A 40 -7.50 -3.17 9.30
C SER A 40 -8.95 -2.96 8.83
N THR A 41 -9.18 -1.92 8.02
CA THR A 41 -10.49 -1.56 7.49
C THR A 41 -11.05 -2.65 6.56
N ILE A 42 -10.23 -3.12 5.62
CA ILE A 42 -10.64 -4.13 4.63
C ILE A 42 -10.77 -5.51 5.27
N TYR A 43 -9.94 -5.84 6.26
CA TYR A 43 -10.08 -7.09 6.99
C TYR A 43 -11.37 -7.12 7.82
N ASP A 44 -11.72 -6.02 8.48
CA ASP A 44 -12.98 -5.92 9.23
C ASP A 44 -14.20 -6.13 8.31
N ALA A 45 -14.23 -5.45 7.16
CA ALA A 45 -15.32 -5.58 6.18
C ALA A 45 -15.36 -6.94 5.46
N TYR A 46 -14.23 -7.36 4.89
CA TYR A 46 -14.17 -8.45 3.91
C TYR A 46 -13.43 -9.70 4.40
N THR A 47 -12.91 -9.69 5.62
CA THR A 47 -12.18 -10.83 6.24
C THR A 47 -10.99 -11.28 5.36
N THR A 48 -10.32 -10.33 4.73
CA THR A 48 -9.19 -10.55 3.83
C THR A 48 -8.25 -9.36 3.91
N PHE A 49 -6.95 -9.62 3.92
CA PHE A 49 -5.95 -8.55 3.86
C PHE A 49 -5.67 -8.19 2.40
N VAL A 50 -5.32 -6.94 2.12
CA VAL A 50 -4.94 -6.53 0.75
C VAL A 50 -3.44 -6.30 0.63
N SER A 51 -2.73 -6.03 1.74
CA SER A 51 -1.27 -5.92 1.77
C SER A 51 -0.59 -7.15 2.39
N MET A 52 -1.13 -7.71 3.48
CA MET A 52 -0.54 -8.85 4.20
C MET A 52 -0.92 -10.21 3.62
N GLN A 53 -0.07 -10.77 2.75
CA GLN A 53 -0.39 -12.01 2.04
C GLN A 53 -0.22 -13.30 2.87
N THR A 54 0.56 -13.29 3.96
CA THR A 54 0.81 -14.50 4.76
C THR A 54 -0.47 -15.12 5.32
N GLY A 55 -1.37 -14.31 5.88
CA GLY A 55 -2.66 -14.80 6.39
C GLY A 55 -3.59 -15.27 5.27
N ASN A 56 -3.62 -14.54 4.16
CA ASN A 56 -4.43 -14.93 2.99
C ASN A 56 -4.03 -16.29 2.42
N THR A 57 -2.74 -16.62 2.40
CA THR A 57 -2.27 -17.95 1.99
C THR A 57 -2.87 -19.06 2.84
N ILE A 58 -3.01 -18.83 4.16
CA ILE A 58 -3.67 -19.80 5.06
C ILE A 58 -5.16 -19.90 4.76
N PHE A 59 -5.86 -18.78 4.52
CA PHE A 59 -7.28 -18.82 4.14
C PHE A 59 -7.53 -19.55 2.82
N ILE A 60 -6.63 -19.45 1.84
CA ILE A 60 -6.67 -20.25 0.61
C ILE A 60 -6.52 -21.74 0.94
N GLY A 61 -5.55 -22.10 1.79
CA GLY A 61 -5.30 -23.48 2.22
C GLY A 61 -6.50 -24.09 2.96
N LEU A 62 -7.11 -23.34 3.89
CA LEU A 62 -8.34 -23.76 4.57
C LEU A 62 -9.52 -23.92 3.59
N GLY A 63 -9.52 -23.16 2.50
CA GLY A 63 -10.45 -23.33 1.38
C GLY A 63 -10.39 -24.72 0.76
N ALA A 64 -9.19 -25.31 0.65
CA ALA A 64 -8.99 -26.63 0.05
C ALA A 64 -9.57 -27.78 0.91
N SER A 65 -9.66 -27.60 2.23
CA SER A 65 -10.29 -28.55 3.15
C SER A 65 -11.74 -28.19 3.50
N ASN A 66 -12.31 -27.18 2.84
CA ASN A 66 -13.64 -26.63 3.11
C ASN A 66 -13.83 -26.12 4.55
N GLN A 67 -12.75 -25.74 5.24
CA GLN A 67 -12.76 -25.20 6.60
C GLN A 67 -12.78 -23.66 6.60
N ASN A 68 -13.73 -23.10 5.86
CA ASN A 68 -13.82 -21.65 5.66
C ASN A 68 -14.64 -20.99 6.78
N PRO A 69 -14.07 -20.04 7.55
CA PRO A 69 -14.82 -19.29 8.57
C PRO A 69 -15.99 -18.49 7.98
N ARG A 70 -15.82 -18.00 6.74
CA ARG A 70 -16.83 -17.29 5.95
C ARG A 70 -16.95 -17.94 4.58
N ARG A 71 -18.18 -18.11 4.08
CA ARG A 71 -18.44 -18.71 2.76
C ARG A 71 -17.64 -17.96 1.68
N TYR A 72 -16.87 -18.71 0.88
CA TYR A 72 -15.97 -18.20 -0.17
C TYR A 72 -14.89 -17.19 0.30
N GLY A 73 -14.53 -17.14 1.59
CA GLY A 73 -13.42 -16.31 2.08
C GLY A 73 -12.09 -16.61 1.38
N TRP A 74 -11.83 -17.87 1.06
CA TRP A 74 -10.66 -18.31 0.30
C TRP A 74 -10.55 -17.65 -1.08
N THR A 75 -11.66 -17.34 -1.75
CA THR A 75 -11.66 -16.73 -3.08
C THR A 75 -11.22 -15.26 -3.03
N ARG A 76 -11.66 -14.52 -2.00
CA ARG A 76 -11.20 -13.15 -1.73
C ARG A 76 -9.69 -13.14 -1.45
N SER A 77 -9.23 -14.08 -0.63
CA SER A 77 -7.81 -14.25 -0.32
C SER A 77 -6.99 -14.62 -1.54
N LEU A 78 -7.49 -15.51 -2.40
CA LEU A 78 -6.86 -15.89 -3.67
C LEU A 78 -6.74 -14.69 -4.61
N ALA A 79 -7.80 -13.90 -4.73
CA ALA A 79 -7.79 -12.67 -5.53
C ALA A 79 -6.73 -11.68 -5.00
N SER A 80 -6.67 -11.46 -3.68
CA SER A 80 -5.64 -10.60 -3.10
C SER A 80 -4.23 -11.09 -3.41
N VAL A 81 -3.93 -12.37 -3.14
CA VAL A 81 -2.58 -12.92 -3.37
C VAL A 81 -2.19 -12.85 -4.84
N GLY A 82 -3.09 -13.27 -5.73
CA GLY A 82 -2.86 -13.25 -7.18
C GLY A 82 -2.61 -11.83 -7.69
N CYS A 83 -3.46 -10.88 -7.33
CA CYS A 83 -3.33 -9.49 -7.75
C CYS A 83 -2.13 -8.79 -7.12
N PHE A 84 -1.77 -9.11 -5.88
CA PHE A 84 -0.54 -8.61 -5.27
C PHE A 84 0.72 -9.08 -6.02
N ILE A 85 0.78 -10.36 -6.42
CA ILE A 85 1.89 -10.91 -7.22
C ILE A 85 1.96 -10.25 -8.60
N ILE A 86 0.82 -10.12 -9.28
CA ILE A 86 0.72 -9.42 -10.57
C ILE A 86 1.15 -7.97 -10.41
N GLY A 87 0.71 -7.28 -9.36
CA GLY A 87 1.10 -5.91 -9.04
C GLY A 87 2.61 -5.79 -8.85
N CYS A 88 3.23 -6.70 -8.09
CA CYS A 88 4.69 -6.71 -7.91
C CYS A 88 5.40 -6.79 -9.26
N PHE A 89 4.94 -7.66 -10.15
CA PHE A 89 5.48 -7.80 -11.51
C PHE A 89 5.30 -6.51 -12.34
N LEU A 90 4.09 -5.94 -12.36
CA LEU A 90 3.77 -4.73 -13.12
C LEU A 90 4.58 -3.51 -12.66
N PHE A 91 4.63 -3.25 -11.35
CA PHE A 91 5.40 -2.12 -10.80
C PHE A 91 6.91 -2.34 -10.94
N ALA A 92 7.40 -3.57 -10.82
CA ALA A 92 8.81 -3.85 -11.09
C ALA A 92 9.17 -3.60 -12.56
N ARG A 93 8.27 -3.95 -13.50
CA ARG A 93 8.47 -3.66 -14.92
C ARG A 93 8.38 -2.17 -15.21
N LEU A 94 7.44 -1.46 -14.58
CA LEU A 94 7.32 0.00 -14.66
C LEU A 94 8.62 0.69 -14.23
N ASN A 95 9.16 0.30 -13.08
CA ASN A 95 10.43 0.84 -12.58
C ASN A 95 11.61 0.56 -13.52
N ARG A 96 11.63 -0.60 -14.20
CA ARG A 96 12.67 -0.92 -15.20
C ARG A 96 12.57 -0.07 -16.46
N VAL A 97 11.36 0.30 -16.88
CA VAL A 97 11.13 1.07 -18.12
C VAL A 97 11.31 2.57 -17.86
N VAL A 98 10.70 3.08 -16.80
CA VAL A 98 10.70 4.53 -16.50
C VAL A 98 11.96 4.95 -15.74
N GLY A 99 12.54 4.04 -14.95
CA GLY A 99 13.67 4.30 -14.06
C GLY A 99 13.24 4.29 -12.59
N ALA A 100 13.88 3.43 -11.79
CA ALA A 100 13.44 3.10 -10.44
C ALA A 100 13.53 4.27 -9.43
N ARG A 101 14.44 5.22 -9.67
CA ARG A 101 14.64 6.42 -8.84
C ARG A 101 14.29 7.72 -9.55
N ARG A 102 13.82 7.65 -10.79
CA ARG A 102 13.45 8.87 -11.52
C ARG A 102 12.21 9.48 -10.89
N ARG A 103 12.22 10.82 -10.73
CA ARG A 103 11.11 11.58 -10.11
C ARG A 103 9.77 11.21 -10.74
N GLY A 104 9.69 11.26 -12.06
CA GLY A 104 8.47 10.94 -12.80
C GLY A 104 8.00 9.48 -12.61
N GLY A 105 8.94 8.53 -12.49
CA GLY A 105 8.63 7.13 -12.23
C GLY A 105 8.02 6.90 -10.84
N LEU A 106 8.60 7.51 -9.81
CA LEU A 106 8.08 7.46 -8.45
C LEU A 106 6.72 8.16 -8.34
N MET A 107 6.58 9.35 -8.94
CA MET A 107 5.30 10.07 -9.00
C MET A 107 4.22 9.23 -9.67
N LEU A 108 4.51 8.65 -10.84
CA LEU A 108 3.57 7.81 -11.57
C LEU A 108 3.17 6.57 -10.75
N SER A 109 4.14 5.92 -10.10
CA SER A 109 3.88 4.75 -9.25
C SER A 109 2.91 5.09 -8.11
N PHE A 110 3.16 6.16 -7.37
CA PHE A 110 2.29 6.59 -6.27
C PHE A 110 0.95 7.15 -6.77
N LEU A 111 0.89 7.75 -7.95
CA LEU A 111 -0.35 8.22 -8.56
C LEU A 111 -1.26 7.05 -8.94
N ILE A 112 -0.73 6.00 -9.56
CA ILE A 112 -1.48 4.78 -9.88
C ILE A 112 -2.02 4.16 -8.58
N GLN A 113 -1.20 4.09 -7.53
CA GLN A 113 -1.63 3.59 -6.22
C GLN A 113 -2.80 4.41 -5.65
N ALA A 114 -2.68 5.75 -5.68
CA ALA A 114 -3.74 6.64 -5.22
C ALA A 114 -5.03 6.46 -6.02
N ILE A 115 -4.96 6.35 -7.35
CA ILE A 115 -6.11 6.15 -8.24
C ILE A 115 -6.85 4.85 -7.88
N PHE A 116 -6.15 3.75 -7.62
CA PHE A 116 -6.79 2.50 -7.21
C PHE A 116 -7.53 2.62 -5.88
N ILE A 117 -7.00 3.37 -4.91
CA ILE A 117 -7.69 3.65 -3.65
C ILE A 117 -8.90 4.56 -3.89
N LEU A 118 -8.77 5.61 -4.71
CA LEU A 118 -9.85 6.55 -5.04
C LEU A 118 -11.02 5.86 -5.74
N ILE A 119 -10.73 4.98 -6.72
CA ILE A 119 -11.76 4.19 -7.40
C ILE A 119 -12.48 3.29 -6.40
N SER A 120 -11.73 2.62 -5.52
CA SER A 120 -12.33 1.77 -4.48
C SER A 120 -13.23 2.57 -3.53
N ALA A 121 -12.73 3.72 -3.04
CA ALA A 121 -13.48 4.61 -2.15
C ALA A 121 -14.76 5.14 -2.81
N GLY A 122 -14.67 5.59 -4.07
CA GLY A 122 -15.79 6.12 -4.83
C GLY A 122 -16.85 5.06 -5.16
N LEU A 123 -16.44 3.84 -5.51
CA LEU A 123 -17.38 2.73 -5.78
C LEU A 123 -18.14 2.30 -4.52
N ILE A 124 -17.46 2.25 -3.37
CA ILE A 124 -18.08 1.92 -2.09
C ILE A 124 -19.02 3.05 -1.64
N GLN A 125 -18.54 4.31 -1.61
CA GLN A 125 -19.37 5.44 -1.19
C GLN A 125 -20.56 5.70 -2.12
N GLY A 126 -20.39 5.43 -3.42
CA GLY A 126 -21.47 5.53 -4.40
C GLY A 126 -22.52 4.42 -4.30
N GLY A 127 -22.35 3.45 -3.38
CA GLY A 127 -23.27 2.33 -3.20
C GLY A 127 -23.26 1.31 -4.35
N VAL A 128 -22.28 1.39 -5.26
CA VAL A 128 -22.11 0.41 -6.35
C VAL A 128 -21.57 -0.91 -5.79
N ILE A 129 -20.75 -0.82 -4.73
CA ILE A 129 -20.16 -1.95 -4.03
C ILE A 129 -20.57 -1.90 -2.57
N SER A 130 -20.97 -3.04 -2.02
CA SER A 130 -21.30 -3.19 -0.61
C SER A 130 -20.07 -2.97 0.29
N ASP A 131 -20.26 -2.20 1.37
CA ASP A 131 -19.23 -1.98 2.39
C ASP A 131 -18.88 -3.26 3.18
N GLY A 132 -19.72 -4.30 3.11
CA GLY A 132 -19.50 -5.61 3.75
C GLY A 132 -19.60 -5.64 5.27
N ILE A 133 -19.88 -4.50 5.91
CA ILE A 133 -19.99 -4.36 7.37
C ILE A 133 -21.30 -4.99 7.87
N GLN A 134 -22.37 -4.91 7.08
CA GLN A 134 -23.62 -5.62 7.38
C GLN A 134 -23.55 -7.05 6.84
N SER A 135 -23.81 -8.01 7.73
CA SER A 135 -23.78 -9.44 7.42
C SER A 135 -24.93 -9.82 6.48
N SER A 136 -24.68 -9.78 5.18
CA SER A 136 -25.54 -10.45 4.20
C SER A 136 -25.23 -11.95 4.16
N GLU A 137 -26.26 -12.80 4.23
CA GLU A 137 -26.14 -14.25 4.05
C GLU A 137 -25.69 -14.61 2.61
N THR A 138 -25.85 -13.69 1.66
CA THR A 138 -25.47 -13.87 0.26
C THR A 138 -24.02 -13.45 0.00
N THR A 139 -23.34 -14.22 -0.85
CA THR A 139 -21.96 -13.90 -1.27
C THR A 139 -21.99 -12.76 -2.26
N GLN A 140 -21.48 -11.61 -1.84
CA GLN A 140 -21.38 -10.41 -2.66
C GLN A 140 -20.02 -10.40 -3.38
N TRP A 141 -20.05 -10.61 -4.71
CA TRP A 141 -18.84 -10.74 -5.56
C TRP A 141 -18.25 -9.40 -5.99
N ASP A 142 -19.03 -8.33 -5.91
CA ASP A 142 -18.64 -6.93 -6.09
C ASP A 142 -17.46 -6.53 -5.17
N GLN A 143 -17.39 -7.09 -3.97
CA GLN A 143 -16.30 -6.90 -2.99
C GLN A 143 -14.92 -7.33 -3.54
N LEU A 144 -14.84 -8.15 -4.59
CA LEU A 144 -13.57 -8.49 -5.22
C LEU A 144 -12.90 -7.29 -5.90
N VAL A 145 -13.67 -6.31 -6.39
CA VAL A 145 -13.14 -5.14 -7.07
C VAL A 145 -12.21 -4.32 -6.16
N PRO A 146 -12.63 -3.86 -4.96
CA PRO A 146 -11.74 -3.13 -4.07
C PRO A 146 -10.56 -4.00 -3.60
N ILE A 147 -10.77 -5.30 -3.38
CA ILE A 147 -9.67 -6.21 -3.00
C ILE A 147 -8.59 -6.24 -4.09
N VAL A 148 -8.98 -6.44 -5.35
CA VAL A 148 -8.04 -6.46 -6.49
C VAL A 148 -7.28 -5.14 -6.60
N LEU A 149 -7.98 -4.00 -6.56
CA LEU A 149 -7.38 -2.67 -6.72
C LEU A 149 -6.43 -2.34 -5.57
N LEU A 150 -6.83 -2.63 -4.33
CA LEU A 150 -6.02 -2.34 -3.14
C LEU A 150 -4.83 -3.32 -3.00
N SER A 151 -4.97 -4.57 -3.44
CA SER A 151 -3.84 -5.51 -3.50
C SER A 151 -2.83 -5.13 -4.57
N LEU A 152 -3.28 -4.60 -5.71
CA LEU A 152 -2.39 -4.04 -6.73
C LEU A 152 -1.66 -2.79 -6.20
N GLN A 153 -2.35 -1.88 -5.51
CA GLN A 153 -1.71 -0.68 -4.98
C GLN A 153 -0.65 -1.02 -3.92
N SER A 154 -0.94 -1.96 -3.02
CA SER A 154 -0.02 -2.33 -1.94
C SER A 154 1.26 -2.99 -2.48
N ALA A 155 1.17 -3.71 -3.61
CA ALA A 155 2.33 -4.22 -4.32
C ALA A 155 3.25 -3.10 -4.85
N GLY A 156 2.68 -1.96 -5.27
CA GLY A 156 3.46 -0.78 -5.66
C GLY A 156 4.29 -0.21 -4.50
N GLN A 157 3.79 -0.30 -3.27
CA GLN A 157 4.47 0.21 -2.07
C GLN A 157 5.77 -0.54 -1.77
N ILE A 158 5.71 -1.88 -1.75
CA ILE A 158 6.88 -2.71 -1.49
C ILE A 158 7.92 -2.56 -2.60
N VAL A 159 7.48 -2.45 -3.86
CA VAL A 159 8.38 -2.23 -4.99
C VAL A 159 9.05 -0.85 -4.91
N ALA A 160 8.32 0.19 -4.50
CA ALA A 160 8.88 1.53 -4.30
C ALA A 160 9.92 1.55 -3.16
N SER A 161 9.62 0.90 -2.03
CA SER A 161 10.57 0.76 -0.91
C SER A 161 11.89 0.13 -1.36
N ARG A 162 11.83 -0.98 -2.10
CA ARG A 162 13.01 -1.67 -2.63
C ARG A 162 13.75 -0.83 -3.67
N ALA A 163 13.03 -0.11 -4.53
CA ALA A 163 13.62 0.77 -5.54
C ALA A 163 14.41 1.93 -4.92
N LEU A 164 13.96 2.44 -3.77
CA LEU A 164 14.63 3.51 -3.03
C LEU A 164 15.78 3.02 -2.13
N GLY A 165 15.93 1.70 -1.97
CA GLY A 165 17.00 1.06 -1.20
C GLY A 165 16.68 0.82 0.28
N PHE A 166 15.45 1.08 0.73
CA PHE A 166 15.03 0.92 2.13
C PHE A 166 14.45 -0.48 2.40
N ASN A 167 15.28 -1.51 2.23
CA ASN A 167 14.86 -2.90 2.43
C ASN A 167 14.36 -3.18 3.86
N GLU A 168 14.80 -2.39 4.84
CA GLU A 168 14.34 -2.46 6.23
C GLU A 168 12.93 -1.89 6.47
N ILE A 169 12.36 -1.16 5.50
CA ILE A 169 10.99 -0.63 5.53
C ILE A 169 10.16 -1.26 4.39
N PRO A 170 9.84 -2.56 4.44
CA PRO A 170 9.07 -3.23 3.38
C PRO A 170 7.65 -2.70 3.16
N THR A 171 7.12 -1.86 4.07
CA THR A 171 5.77 -1.24 4.06
C THR A 171 4.57 -2.17 4.20
N VAL A 172 4.66 -3.45 3.81
CA VAL A 172 3.54 -4.42 3.83
C VAL A 172 3.85 -5.73 4.57
N VAL A 173 5.14 -6.11 4.70
CA VAL A 173 5.56 -7.36 5.38
C VAL A 173 6.10 -7.04 6.77
N ILE A 174 5.24 -7.15 7.79
CA ILE A 174 5.62 -6.79 9.17
C ILE A 174 6.47 -7.86 9.85
N THR A 175 6.19 -9.15 9.60
CA THR A 175 6.85 -10.24 10.33
C THR A 175 8.37 -10.24 10.11
N SER A 176 8.83 -10.11 8.87
CA SER A 176 10.27 -10.05 8.59
C SER A 176 10.91 -8.80 9.21
N LEU A 177 10.20 -7.66 9.21
CA LEU A 177 10.67 -6.44 9.86
C LEU A 177 10.83 -6.63 11.37
N LEU A 178 9.88 -7.26 12.05
CA LEU A 178 9.95 -7.56 13.48
C LEU A 178 11.09 -8.54 13.79
N CYS A 179 11.25 -9.60 13.01
CA CYS A 179 12.37 -10.53 13.17
C CYS A 179 13.71 -9.80 13.00
N ASP A 180 13.85 -9.01 11.94
CA ASP A 180 15.06 -8.22 11.69
C ASP A 180 15.34 -7.18 12.77
N LEU A 181 14.30 -6.63 13.40
CA LEU A 181 14.41 -5.71 14.53
C LEU A 181 14.96 -6.42 15.77
N ILE A 182 14.39 -7.57 16.14
CA ILE A 182 14.79 -8.29 17.36
C ILE A 182 16.15 -8.99 17.19
N LEU A 183 16.47 -9.45 15.98
CA LEU A 183 17.75 -10.09 15.65
C LEU A 183 18.87 -9.09 15.39
N ASP A 184 18.63 -7.78 15.46
CA ASP A 184 19.66 -6.77 15.23
C ASP A 184 20.74 -6.84 16.33
N PRO A 185 22.01 -7.16 15.99
CA PRO A 185 23.08 -7.24 16.99
C PRO A 185 23.38 -5.89 17.65
N MET A 186 22.96 -4.80 17.01
CA MET A 186 23.15 -3.41 17.43
C MET A 186 21.83 -2.84 18.01
N LEU A 187 20.90 -3.68 18.46
CA LEU A 187 19.58 -3.28 18.96
C LEU A 187 19.65 -2.24 20.09
N PHE A 188 20.53 -2.46 21.06
CA PHE A 188 20.66 -1.61 22.25
C PHE A 188 21.61 -0.42 22.11
N LEU A 189 22.22 -0.24 20.93
CA LEU A 189 23.07 0.92 20.69
C LEU A 189 22.23 2.18 20.49
N LEU A 190 22.76 3.29 21.02
CA LEU A 190 22.09 4.60 21.01
C LEU A 190 21.83 5.14 19.60
N ARG A 191 22.64 4.76 18.61
CA ARG A 191 22.51 5.20 17.22
C ARG A 191 22.51 3.99 16.29
N ASN A 192 21.34 3.66 15.75
CA ASN A 192 21.18 2.66 14.70
C ASN A 192 19.98 3.07 13.83
N GLU A 193 20.27 3.78 12.73
CA GLU A 193 19.23 4.30 11.84
C GLU A 193 18.32 3.21 11.27
N LYS A 194 18.87 2.02 10.96
CA LYS A 194 18.09 0.90 10.42
C LYS A 194 17.13 0.35 11.46
N ARG A 195 17.59 0.18 12.71
CA ARG A 195 16.74 -0.20 13.84
C ARG A 195 15.65 0.83 14.07
N ASP A 196 15.99 2.11 14.10
CA ASP A 196 15.03 3.20 14.34
C ASP A 196 13.95 3.23 13.25
N ARG A 197 14.35 3.08 11.98
CA ARG A 197 13.41 2.94 10.86
C ARG A 197 12.47 1.76 11.01
N ARG A 198 12.97 0.58 11.41
CA ARG A 198 12.13 -0.61 11.65
C ARG A 198 11.13 -0.36 12.77
N VAL A 199 11.57 0.21 13.90
CA VAL A 199 10.68 0.54 15.02
C VAL A 199 9.58 1.50 14.57
N VAL A 200 9.93 2.60 13.91
CA VAL A 200 8.96 3.60 13.43
C VAL A 200 7.99 2.98 12.43
N ALA A 201 8.49 2.19 11.47
CA ALA A 201 7.66 1.51 10.49
C ALA A 201 6.65 0.55 11.15
N PHE A 202 7.06 -0.24 12.15
CA PHE A 202 6.16 -1.11 12.91
C PHE A 202 5.11 -0.30 13.67
N VAL A 203 5.54 0.71 14.42
CA VAL A 203 4.65 1.56 15.22
C VAL A 203 3.63 2.27 14.34
N LEU A 204 4.04 2.82 13.19
CA LEU A 204 3.12 3.49 12.28
C LEU A 204 2.11 2.54 11.65
N THR A 205 2.51 1.32 11.29
CA THR A 205 1.55 0.31 10.81
C THR A 205 0.55 -0.06 11.91
N LEU A 206 0.99 -0.22 13.16
CA LEU A 206 0.11 -0.48 14.30
C LEU A 206 -0.85 0.68 14.56
N VAL A 207 -0.33 1.92 14.59
CA VAL A 207 -1.15 3.13 14.75
C VAL A 207 -2.17 3.24 13.61
N GLY A 208 -1.76 2.97 12.38
CA GLY A 208 -2.67 2.94 11.23
C GLY A 208 -3.79 1.93 11.40
N ALA A 209 -3.47 0.71 11.86
CA ALA A 209 -4.47 -0.32 12.14
C ALA A 209 -5.44 0.07 13.26
N ILE A 210 -4.95 0.69 14.34
CA ILE A 210 -5.78 1.19 15.44
C ILE A 210 -6.72 2.29 14.94
N VAL A 211 -6.19 3.27 14.22
CA VAL A 211 -6.99 4.37 13.67
C VAL A 211 -8.04 3.85 12.69
N GLY A 212 -7.67 2.94 11.77
CA GLY A 212 -8.60 2.35 10.81
C GLY A 212 -9.76 1.64 11.49
N GLY A 213 -9.47 0.79 12.49
CA GLY A 213 -10.50 0.13 13.28
C GLY A 213 -11.40 1.10 14.06
N TRP A 214 -10.84 2.17 14.63
CA TRP A 214 -11.64 3.18 15.34
C TRP A 214 -12.52 4.00 14.39
N VAL A 215 -12.02 4.34 13.20
CA VAL A 215 -12.81 5.05 12.18
C VAL A 215 -13.98 4.18 11.74
N THR A 216 -13.74 2.93 11.32
CA THR A 216 -14.82 2.02 10.89
C THR A 216 -15.85 1.79 12.01
N LYS A 217 -15.39 1.66 13.27
CA LYS A 217 -16.29 1.53 14.43
C LYS A 217 -17.15 2.78 14.67
N ALA A 218 -16.60 3.97 14.44
CA ALA A 218 -17.29 5.24 14.70
C ALA A 218 -18.24 5.64 13.57
N THR A 219 -17.85 5.39 12.31
CA THR A 219 -18.64 5.76 11.13
C THR A 219 -19.62 4.68 10.70
N GLY A 220 -19.32 3.41 10.99
CA GLY A 220 -20.02 2.27 10.40
C GLY A 220 -19.74 2.09 8.90
N GLU A 221 -18.71 2.76 8.38
CA GLU A 221 -18.38 2.79 6.94
C GLU A 221 -16.86 2.67 6.72
N ILE A 222 -16.45 1.98 5.65
CA ILE A 222 -15.03 1.85 5.27
C ILE A 222 -14.52 2.97 4.35
N ALA A 223 -15.41 3.68 3.65
CA ALA A 223 -15.04 4.71 2.67
C ALA A 223 -14.20 5.86 3.25
N PRO A 224 -14.49 6.40 4.46
CA PRO A 224 -13.68 7.47 5.05
C PRO A 224 -12.20 7.12 5.20
N THR A 225 -11.89 5.89 5.62
CA THR A 225 -10.50 5.42 5.77
C THR A 225 -9.79 5.29 4.42
N LEU A 226 -10.52 4.88 3.37
CA LEU A 226 -9.98 4.81 2.01
C LEU A 226 -9.69 6.21 1.44
N TRP A 227 -10.59 7.17 1.64
CA TRP A 227 -10.35 8.57 1.26
C TRP A 227 -9.15 9.18 1.96
N LEU A 228 -9.02 8.95 3.28
CA LEU A 228 -7.86 9.38 4.04
C LEU A 228 -6.57 8.76 3.47
N SER A 229 -6.59 7.46 3.20
CA SER A 229 -5.44 6.75 2.64
C SER A 229 -5.06 7.25 1.24
N ALA A 230 -6.04 7.55 0.39
CA ALA A 230 -5.83 8.16 -0.91
C ALA A 230 -5.22 9.56 -0.80
N GLY A 231 -5.72 10.39 0.12
CA GLY A 231 -5.16 11.72 0.39
C GLY A 231 -3.70 11.66 0.83
N ILE A 232 -3.35 10.71 1.71
CA ILE A 232 -1.96 10.47 2.11
C ILE A 232 -1.10 10.08 0.89
N LYS A 233 -1.58 9.18 0.03
CA LYS A 233 -0.85 8.78 -1.20
C LYS A 233 -0.65 9.94 -2.18
N LEU A 234 -1.67 10.78 -2.37
CA LEU A 234 -1.54 11.98 -3.21
C LEU A 234 -0.54 12.96 -2.61
N SER A 235 -0.50 13.12 -1.28
CA SER A 235 0.51 13.96 -0.64
C SER A 235 1.94 13.47 -0.90
N VAL A 236 2.15 12.14 -1.01
CA VAL A 236 3.45 11.56 -1.42
C VAL A 236 3.79 11.90 -2.88
N VAL A 237 2.81 11.86 -3.79
CA VAL A 237 3.02 12.30 -5.19
C VAL A 237 3.48 13.76 -5.24
N VAL A 238 2.81 14.63 -4.48
CA VAL A 238 3.16 16.06 -4.39
C VAL A 238 4.54 16.24 -3.74
N ALA A 239 4.88 15.45 -2.71
CA ALA A 239 6.18 15.52 -2.07
C ALA A 239 7.33 15.21 -3.04
N TRP A 240 7.14 14.28 -3.99
CA TRP A 240 8.15 13.97 -5.01
C TRP A 240 8.41 15.14 -5.98
N VAL A 241 7.42 16.01 -6.23
CA VAL A 241 7.61 17.22 -7.05
C VAL A 241 8.66 18.14 -6.42
N PHE A 242 8.61 18.31 -5.10
CA PHE A 242 9.52 19.21 -4.38
C PHE A 242 10.78 18.51 -3.86
N TRP A 243 10.96 17.22 -4.16
CA TRP A 243 12.09 16.45 -3.63
C TRP A 243 13.40 16.79 -4.36
N ARG A 244 14.49 16.81 -3.60
CA ARG A 244 15.83 17.10 -4.12
C ARG A 244 16.32 15.97 -5.02
N THR A 245 16.94 16.35 -6.12
CA THR A 245 17.56 15.44 -7.09
C THR A 245 19.07 15.37 -6.86
N GLU A 246 19.66 14.30 -7.38
CA GLU A 246 21.13 14.10 -7.40
C GLU A 246 21.82 15.04 -8.41
#